data_AF-A0A6H1P053-F1
#
_entry.id   AF-A0A6H1P053-F1
#
_cell.length_a   1.000
_cell.length_b   1.000
_cell.length_c   1.000
_cell.angle_alpha   90.00
_cell.angle_beta   90.00
_cell.angle_gamma   90.00
#
_symmetry.space_group_name_H-M   'P 1'
#
loop_
_entity.id
_entity.type
_entity.pdbx_description
1 polymer ?
#
loop_
_entity_poly.entity_id
_entity_poly.type
_entity_poly.pdbx_seq_one_letter_code
_entity_poly.pdbx_strand_id
1 'polypeptide(L)'
;MIRKLMAFFLLAGLLFAGGLQTDGQAPPDPVQMGMEEGYYEGIRSGLEDRHGFRISRAWQQMPPSQLSLDNKKEIARPLIKIGLLRQVYLSFSSGEKFDAYIHAHPEMSALQAARRILGQRFVRAYERSFQKGYEKSLTASPQKAANYAALLKVKKR
;
A
#
# COMPACT_ATOMS: atom_id res chain seq x y z
N MET A 1 3.44 -20.75 12.64
CA MET A 1 4.24 -19.90 11.73
C MET A 1 3.64 -18.52 11.45
N ILE A 2 2.39 -18.22 11.87
CA ILE A 2 1.75 -16.89 11.70
C ILE A 2 2.30 -15.81 12.68
N ARG A 3 2.87 -16.22 13.82
CA ARG A 3 3.37 -15.32 14.88
C ARG A 3 4.58 -14.45 14.50
N LYS A 4 5.29 -14.74 13.41
CA LYS A 4 6.48 -13.95 13.01
C LYS A 4 6.16 -12.78 12.07
N LEU A 5 4.96 -12.73 11.49
CA LEU A 5 4.57 -11.62 10.60
C LEU A 5 3.97 -10.41 11.36
N MET A 6 3.39 -10.63 12.54
CA MET A 6 2.78 -9.55 13.35
C MET A 6 3.82 -8.67 14.07
N ALA A 7 5.00 -9.20 14.40
CA ALA A 7 5.99 -8.46 15.18
C ALA A 7 6.69 -7.33 14.40
N PHE A 8 6.68 -7.36 13.05
CA PHE A 8 7.34 -6.32 12.26
C PHE A 8 6.42 -5.13 11.92
N PHE A 9 5.09 -5.31 11.99
CA PHE A 9 4.14 -4.22 11.74
C PHE A 9 3.95 -3.28 12.95
N LEU A 10 4.28 -3.74 14.16
CA LEU A 10 4.09 -2.97 15.39
C LEU A 10 5.11 -1.83 15.59
N LEU A 11 6.26 -1.82 14.90
CA LEU A 11 7.30 -0.82 15.15
C LEU A 11 7.23 0.45 14.27
N ALA A 12 6.36 0.48 13.25
CA ALA A 12 6.26 1.63 12.32
C ALA A 12 5.02 2.52 12.55
N GLY A 13 4.12 2.15 13.47
CA GLY A 13 2.85 2.84 13.71
C GLY A 13 2.90 3.99 14.73
N LEU A 14 4.02 4.21 15.41
CA LEU A 14 4.11 5.10 16.58
C LEU A 14 4.29 6.61 16.29
N LEU A 15 4.18 7.07 15.03
CA LEU A 15 4.47 8.48 14.67
C LEU A 15 3.31 9.30 14.10
N PHE A 16 2.07 8.80 14.10
CA PHE A 16 0.93 9.58 13.60
C PHE A 16 -0.23 9.62 14.61
N ALA A 17 0.05 10.16 15.80
CA ALA A 17 -0.98 10.76 16.63
C ALA A 17 -1.12 12.24 16.21
N GLY A 18 -2.02 12.49 15.27
CA GLY A 18 -2.28 13.84 14.76
C GLY A 18 -3.65 13.87 14.08
N GLY A 19 -4.71 13.74 14.87
CA GLY A 19 -6.08 13.93 14.41
C GLY A 19 -6.30 15.40 14.05
N LEU A 20 -6.13 15.73 12.76
CA LEU A 20 -6.66 16.96 12.19
C LEU A 20 -8.17 16.78 12.05
N GLN A 21 -8.92 17.26 13.04
CA GLN A 21 -10.34 17.59 12.87
C GLN A 21 -10.42 18.75 11.87
N THR A 22 -10.79 18.46 10.63
CA THR A 22 -11.17 19.47 9.64
C THR A 22 -12.67 19.70 9.74
N ASP A 23 -13.05 20.69 10.55
CA ASP A 23 -14.44 21.12 10.68
C ASP A 23 -15.03 21.54 9.32
N GLY A 24 -16.12 20.90 8.90
CA GLY A 24 -17.00 21.36 7.81
C GLY A 24 -16.57 21.06 6.36
N GLN A 25 -15.43 20.42 6.13
CA GLN A 25 -15.01 20.05 4.78
C GLN A 25 -15.67 18.73 4.36
N ALA A 26 -16.30 18.71 3.18
CA ALA A 26 -16.87 17.48 2.64
C ALA A 26 -15.79 16.37 2.62
N PRO A 27 -16.13 15.14 3.01
CA PRO A 27 -15.16 14.05 3.00
C PRO A 27 -14.57 13.93 1.59
N PRO A 28 -13.24 13.79 1.47
CA PRO A 28 -12.58 13.76 0.17
C PRO A 28 -13.13 12.63 -0.70
N ASP A 29 -13.23 12.84 -2.02
CA ASP A 29 -13.79 11.85 -2.94
C ASP A 29 -12.99 10.52 -2.80
N PRO A 30 -13.64 9.42 -2.41
CA PRO A 30 -12.97 8.12 -2.26
C PRO A 30 -12.22 7.67 -3.51
N VAL A 31 -12.66 8.09 -4.70
CA VAL A 31 -11.93 7.81 -5.96
C VAL A 31 -10.62 8.59 -5.99
N GLN A 32 -10.64 9.89 -5.71
CA GLN A 32 -9.44 10.72 -5.70
C GLN A 32 -8.45 10.27 -4.63
N MET A 33 -8.92 9.98 -3.42
CA MET A 33 -8.08 9.42 -2.36
C MET A 33 -7.44 8.10 -2.79
N GLY A 34 -8.24 7.17 -3.31
CA GLY A 34 -7.75 5.88 -3.78
C GLY A 34 -6.71 6.04 -4.89
N MET A 35 -6.94 6.97 -5.83
CA MET A 35 -5.97 7.27 -6.89
C MET A 35 -4.65 7.77 -6.33
N GLU A 36 -4.70 8.73 -5.41
CA GLU A 36 -3.50 9.35 -4.84
C GLU A 36 -2.69 8.37 -3.99
N GLU A 37 -3.33 7.72 -3.02
CA GLU A 37 -2.70 6.73 -2.14
C GLU A 37 -2.11 5.58 -2.96
N GLY A 38 -2.90 5.05 -3.90
CA GLY A 38 -2.46 3.99 -4.80
C GLY A 38 -1.23 4.42 -5.59
N TYR A 39 -1.27 5.59 -6.23
CA TYR A 39 -0.16 6.06 -7.07
C TYR A 39 1.15 6.21 -6.29
N TYR A 40 1.11 6.83 -5.11
CA TYR A 40 2.31 7.04 -4.30
C TYR A 40 2.87 5.75 -3.71
N GLU A 41 2.01 4.85 -3.21
CA GLU A 41 2.47 3.54 -2.74
C GLU A 41 3.05 2.71 -3.89
N GLY A 42 2.42 2.75 -5.07
CA GLY A 42 2.95 2.13 -6.27
C GLY A 42 4.34 2.65 -6.64
N ILE A 43 4.53 3.98 -6.64
CA ILE A 43 5.86 4.58 -6.89
C ILE A 43 6.89 4.08 -5.87
N ARG A 44 6.54 4.08 -4.58
CA ARG A 44 7.45 3.64 -3.53
C ARG A 44 7.89 2.20 -3.75
N SER A 45 6.93 1.29 -3.95
CA SER A 45 7.21 -0.11 -4.21
C SER A 45 8.04 -0.32 -5.46
N GLY A 46 7.71 0.36 -6.56
CA GLY A 46 8.45 0.21 -7.81
C GLY A 46 9.88 0.73 -7.69
N LEU A 47 10.11 1.85 -7.02
CA LEU A 47 11.47 2.36 -6.71
C LEU A 47 12.29 1.35 -5.90
N GLU A 48 11.70 0.69 -4.91
CA GLU A 48 12.38 -0.33 -4.12
C GLU A 48 12.69 -1.60 -4.93
N ASP A 49 11.81 -1.98 -5.85
CA ASP A 49 11.98 -3.15 -6.70
C ASP A 49 12.89 -2.93 -7.91
N ARG A 50 13.26 -1.68 -8.24
CA ARG A 50 14.24 -1.37 -9.30
C ARG A 50 15.55 -2.14 -9.15
N HIS A 51 15.95 -2.40 -7.91
CA HIS A 51 17.23 -3.04 -7.57
C HIS A 51 17.01 -4.51 -7.23
N GLY A 52 16.58 -5.28 -8.24
CA GLY A 52 16.40 -6.73 -8.13
C GLY A 52 15.20 -7.12 -7.27
N PHE A 53 14.05 -6.47 -7.48
CA PHE A 53 12.76 -6.85 -6.88
C PHE A 53 12.83 -7.03 -5.36
N ARG A 54 13.48 -6.09 -4.65
CA ARG A 54 13.78 -6.21 -3.21
C ARG A 54 12.53 -6.37 -2.35
N ILE A 55 11.54 -5.48 -2.51
CA ILE A 55 10.31 -5.53 -1.70
C ILE A 55 9.48 -6.74 -2.12
N SER A 56 9.44 -7.06 -3.42
CA SER A 56 8.76 -8.26 -3.90
C SER A 56 9.36 -9.55 -3.36
N ARG A 57 10.70 -9.68 -3.30
CA ARG A 57 11.36 -10.83 -2.65
C ARG A 57 11.07 -10.92 -1.16
N ALA A 58 10.95 -9.79 -0.47
CA ALA A 58 10.73 -9.77 0.98
C ALA A 58 9.29 -10.16 1.35
N TRP A 59 8.31 -9.75 0.53
CA TRP A 59 6.90 -9.83 0.89
C TRP A 59 6.11 -10.87 0.11
N GLN A 60 6.69 -11.49 -0.91
CA GLN A 60 6.01 -12.47 -1.74
C GLN A 60 6.65 -13.84 -1.60
N GLN A 61 5.81 -14.88 -1.66
CA GLN A 61 6.25 -16.27 -1.83
C GLN A 61 6.50 -16.61 -3.30
N MET A 62 6.89 -15.62 -4.10
CA MET A 62 7.17 -15.81 -5.52
C MET A 62 8.62 -16.27 -5.71
N PRO A 63 8.87 -17.37 -6.45
CA PRO A 63 10.24 -17.79 -6.76
C PRO A 63 11.03 -16.69 -7.46
N PRO A 64 12.34 -16.52 -7.19
CA PRO A 64 13.16 -15.51 -7.86
C PRO A 64 13.15 -15.61 -9.39
N SER A 65 12.99 -16.82 -9.95
CA SER A 65 12.87 -17.05 -11.39
C SER A 65 11.61 -16.45 -12.02
N GLN A 66 10.60 -16.14 -11.20
CA GLN A 66 9.37 -15.47 -11.61
C GLN A 66 9.41 -13.96 -11.35
N LEU A 67 10.52 -13.38 -10.90
CA LEU A 67 10.62 -11.93 -10.71
C LEU A 67 11.27 -11.30 -11.95
N SER A 68 10.43 -10.87 -12.90
CA SER A 68 10.85 -10.24 -14.16
C SER A 68 10.06 -8.96 -14.46
N LEU A 69 10.64 -8.10 -15.31
CA LEU A 69 9.93 -6.93 -15.84
C LEU A 69 8.74 -7.31 -16.74
N ASP A 70 8.78 -8.52 -17.31
CA ASP A 70 7.73 -9.02 -18.20
C ASP A 70 6.45 -9.33 -17.43
N ASN A 71 6.59 -9.79 -16.19
CA ASN A 71 5.45 -10.14 -15.34
C ASN A 71 5.22 -9.16 -14.17
N LYS A 72 5.69 -7.92 -14.33
CA LYS A 72 5.49 -6.82 -13.37
C LYS A 72 4.05 -6.65 -12.86
N LYS A 73 3.04 -7.00 -13.66
CA LYS A 73 1.62 -6.97 -13.24
C LYS A 73 1.31 -8.01 -12.17
N GLU A 74 1.86 -9.21 -12.30
CA GLU A 74 1.68 -10.29 -11.33
C GLU A 74 2.44 -9.97 -10.05
N ILE A 75 3.66 -9.43 -10.18
CA ILE A 75 4.47 -8.96 -9.06
C ILE A 75 3.74 -7.84 -8.29
N ALA A 76 3.04 -6.94 -8.96
CA ALA A 76 2.31 -5.86 -8.29
C ALA A 76 1.11 -6.36 -7.46
N ARG A 77 0.49 -7.49 -7.80
CA ARG A 77 -0.77 -7.95 -7.16
C ARG A 77 -0.64 -8.21 -5.65
N PRO A 78 0.38 -8.94 -5.15
CA PRO A 78 0.58 -9.08 -3.71
C PRO A 78 0.87 -7.76 -3.02
N LEU A 79 1.66 -6.87 -3.64
CA LEU A 79 2.00 -5.56 -3.08
C LEU A 79 0.76 -4.67 -2.93
N ILE A 80 -0.14 -4.70 -3.93
CA ILE A 80 -1.45 -4.03 -3.86
C ILE A 80 -2.24 -4.52 -2.64
N LYS A 81 -2.30 -5.83 -2.38
CA LYS A 81 -3.02 -6.39 -1.23
C LYS A 81 -2.44 -5.90 0.10
N ILE A 82 -1.12 -5.82 0.20
CA ILE A 82 -0.42 -5.32 1.39
C ILE A 82 -0.72 -3.83 1.59
N GLY A 83 -0.65 -3.03 0.52
CA GLY A 83 -0.99 -1.60 0.58
C GLY A 83 -2.45 -1.37 0.97
N LEU A 84 -3.40 -2.12 0.41
CA LEU A 84 -4.81 -2.06 0.80
C LEU A 84 -5.01 -2.43 2.28
N LEU A 85 -4.30 -3.45 2.79
CA LEU A 85 -4.37 -3.81 4.21
C LEU A 85 -3.82 -2.70 5.10
N ARG A 86 -2.76 -2.01 4.67
CA ARG A 86 -2.24 -0.83 5.36
C ARG A 86 -3.26 0.30 5.40
N GLN A 87 -3.94 0.58 4.28
CA GLN A 87 -4.99 1.60 4.23
C GLN A 87 -6.18 1.23 5.13
N VAL A 88 -6.53 -0.06 5.21
CA VAL A 88 -7.51 -0.55 6.19
C VAL A 88 -7.03 -0.28 7.61
N TYR A 89 -5.80 -0.66 7.97
CA TYR A 89 -5.25 -0.41 9.30
C TYR A 89 -5.31 1.08 9.69
N LEU A 90 -4.95 1.98 8.76
CA LEU A 90 -4.96 3.43 8.99
C LEU A 90 -6.37 4.02 9.16
N SER A 91 -7.42 3.31 8.75
CA SER A 91 -8.81 3.73 8.99
C SER A 91 -9.31 3.44 10.41
N PHE A 92 -8.56 2.65 11.19
CA PHE A 92 -8.87 2.41 12.61
C PHE A 92 -8.19 3.45 13.50
N SER A 93 -8.87 3.81 14.58
CA SER A 93 -8.32 4.78 15.55
C SER A 93 -7.18 4.24 16.40
N SER A 94 -6.97 2.92 16.44
CA SER A 94 -5.88 2.27 17.17
C SER A 94 -5.59 0.87 16.64
N GLY A 95 -4.39 0.36 16.93
CA GLY A 95 -4.00 -1.02 16.61
C GLY A 95 -4.89 -2.05 17.29
N GLU A 96 -5.29 -1.83 18.55
CA GLU A 96 -6.19 -2.74 19.28
C GLU A 96 -7.54 -2.92 18.59
N LYS A 97 -8.12 -1.84 18.04
CA LYS A 97 -9.39 -1.94 17.31
C LYS A 97 -9.24 -2.66 15.98
N PHE A 98 -8.12 -2.43 15.29
CA PHE A 98 -7.80 -3.20 14.09
C PHE A 98 -7.64 -4.69 14.43
N ASP A 99 -6.88 -5.03 15.46
CA ASP A 99 -6.65 -6.41 15.89
C ASP A 99 -7.97 -7.09 16.29
N ALA A 100 -8.81 -6.42 17.08
CA ALA A 100 -10.14 -6.92 17.44
C ALA A 100 -11.00 -7.17 16.19
N TYR A 101 -10.97 -6.26 15.22
CA TYR A 101 -11.69 -6.43 13.96
C TYR A 101 -11.22 -7.66 13.16
N ILE A 102 -9.90 -7.87 13.05
CA ILE A 102 -9.33 -9.02 12.35
C ILE A 102 -9.67 -10.34 13.06
N HIS A 103 -9.59 -10.38 14.40
CA HIS A 103 -9.96 -11.56 15.18
C HIS A 103 -11.45 -11.89 15.10
N ALA A 104 -12.31 -10.88 14.96
CA ALA A 104 -13.75 -11.07 14.76
C ALA A 104 -14.11 -11.56 13.34
N HIS A 105 -13.20 -11.45 12.37
CA HIS A 105 -13.45 -11.82 10.97
C HIS A 105 -12.30 -12.67 10.39
N PRO A 106 -12.01 -13.85 10.96
CA PRO A 106 -10.82 -14.64 10.59
C PRO A 106 -10.83 -15.14 9.13
N GLU A 107 -12.01 -15.31 8.55
CA GLU A 107 -12.20 -15.75 7.16
C GLU A 107 -12.07 -14.61 6.13
N MET A 108 -11.96 -13.36 6.58
CA MET A 108 -11.98 -12.21 5.69
C MET A 108 -10.60 -11.95 5.08
N SER A 109 -10.50 -12.06 3.76
CA SER A 109 -9.29 -11.66 3.05
C SER A 109 -9.05 -10.14 3.11
N ALA A 110 -7.79 -9.72 2.95
CA ALA A 110 -7.42 -8.30 2.91
C ALA A 110 -8.23 -7.48 1.88
N LEU A 111 -8.56 -8.09 0.73
CA LEU A 111 -9.36 -7.44 -0.31
C LEU A 111 -10.83 -7.27 0.11
N GLN A 112 -11.40 -8.25 0.81
CA GLN A 112 -12.76 -8.15 1.35
C GLN A 112 -12.82 -7.09 2.46
N ALA A 113 -11.84 -7.06 3.36
CA ALA A 113 -11.73 -6.04 4.41
C ALA A 113 -11.63 -4.64 3.79
N ALA A 114 -10.75 -4.45 2.80
CA ALA A 114 -10.60 -3.17 2.11
C ALA A 114 -11.88 -2.73 1.41
N ARG A 115 -12.59 -3.62 0.70
CA ARG A 115 -13.86 -3.28 0.05
C ARG A 115 -14.95 -2.89 1.04
N ARG A 116 -15.00 -3.56 2.20
CA ARG A 116 -15.99 -3.29 3.25
C ARG A 116 -15.73 -1.98 3.97
N ILE A 117 -14.48 -1.68 4.28
CA ILE A 117 -14.09 -0.54 5.12
C ILE A 117 -13.82 0.71 4.29
N LEU A 118 -13.06 0.58 3.20
CA LEU A 118 -12.64 1.72 2.36
C LEU A 118 -13.61 1.96 1.19
N GLY A 119 -14.47 0.98 0.89
CA GLY A 119 -15.44 1.06 -0.20
C GLY A 119 -14.89 0.61 -1.56
N GLN A 120 -15.77 0.07 -2.40
CA GLN A 120 -15.38 -0.50 -3.70
C GLN A 120 -14.78 0.52 -4.67
N ARG A 121 -15.26 1.77 -4.65
CA ARG A 121 -14.76 2.86 -5.52
C ARG A 121 -13.31 3.21 -5.19
N PHE A 122 -12.98 3.34 -3.91
CA PHE A 122 -11.61 3.56 -3.43
C PHE A 122 -10.70 2.41 -3.88
N VAL A 123 -11.10 1.16 -3.60
CA VAL A 123 -10.27 -0.02 -3.91
C VAL A 123 -9.94 -0.10 -5.39
N ARG A 124 -10.93 0.10 -6.29
CA ARG A 124 -10.69 0.09 -7.75
C ARG A 124 -9.75 1.21 -8.20
N ALA A 125 -9.91 2.41 -7.63
CA ALA A 125 -9.05 3.56 -7.94
C ALA A 125 -7.61 3.33 -7.47
N TYR A 126 -7.47 2.76 -6.27
CA TYR A 126 -6.21 2.37 -5.66
C TYR A 126 -5.46 1.33 -6.49
N GLU A 127 -6.10 0.20 -6.81
CA GLU A 127 -5.47 -0.90 -7.57
C GLU A 127 -4.90 -0.39 -8.91
N ARG A 128 -5.70 0.39 -9.65
CA ARG A 128 -5.29 0.97 -10.94
C ARG A 128 -4.12 1.92 -10.80
N SER A 129 -4.18 2.81 -9.82
CA SER A 129 -3.17 3.87 -9.67
C SER A 129 -1.88 3.31 -9.07
N PHE A 130 -1.97 2.34 -8.17
CA PHE A 130 -0.83 1.57 -7.68
C PHE A 130 -0.08 0.91 -8.81
N GLN A 131 -0.80 0.16 -9.66
CA GLN A 131 -0.16 -0.51 -10.79
C GLN A 131 0.55 0.50 -11.70
N LYS A 132 -0.10 1.63 -12.01
CA LYS A 132 0.50 2.71 -12.80
C LYS A 132 1.76 3.31 -12.14
N GLY A 133 1.73 3.56 -10.83
CA GLY A 133 2.86 4.10 -10.08
C GLY A 133 4.04 3.12 -10.02
N TYR A 134 3.73 1.84 -9.78
CA TYR A 134 4.70 0.74 -9.74
C TYR A 134 5.40 0.57 -11.09
N GLU A 135 4.64 0.42 -12.18
CA GLU A 135 5.21 0.22 -13.51
C GLU A 135 6.08 1.41 -13.94
N LYS A 136 5.63 2.64 -13.69
CA LYS A 136 6.37 3.85 -14.05
C LYS A 136 7.68 4.02 -13.30
N SER A 137 7.71 3.66 -12.02
CA SER A 137 8.88 3.87 -11.17
C SER A 137 9.89 2.73 -11.30
N LEU A 138 9.43 1.50 -11.48
CA LEU A 138 10.26 0.30 -11.68
C LEU A 138 11.18 0.41 -12.89
N THR A 139 10.71 0.94 -14.02
CA THR A 139 11.48 1.03 -15.27
C THR A 139 11.99 2.43 -15.59
N ALA A 140 11.84 3.39 -14.66
CA ALA A 140 12.25 4.77 -14.88
C ALA A 140 13.75 4.89 -15.21
N SER A 141 14.16 5.91 -15.97
CA SER A 141 15.57 6.29 -16.03
C SER A 141 16.06 6.77 -14.66
N PRO A 142 17.38 6.77 -14.37
CA PRO A 142 17.91 7.24 -13.08
C PRO A 142 17.40 8.64 -12.69
N GLN A 143 17.38 9.57 -13.64
CA GLN A 143 16.86 10.93 -13.41
C GLN A 143 15.36 10.93 -13.04
N LYS A 144 14.53 10.15 -13.75
CA LYS A 144 13.10 10.03 -13.42
C LYS A 144 12.89 9.35 -12.06
N ALA A 145 13.69 8.34 -11.72
CA ALA A 145 13.64 7.68 -10.42
C ALA A 145 13.99 8.65 -9.28
N ALA A 146 14.99 9.52 -9.46
CA ALA A 146 15.32 10.57 -8.52
C ALA A 146 14.17 11.56 -8.32
N ASN A 147 13.48 11.95 -9.40
CA ASN A 147 12.31 12.82 -9.32
C ASN A 147 11.15 12.17 -8.56
N TYR A 148 10.88 10.88 -8.79
CA TYR A 148 9.89 10.14 -8.02
C TYR A 148 10.28 10.03 -6.54
N ALA A 149 11.56 9.82 -6.22
CA ALA A 149 12.03 9.81 -4.84
C ALA A 149 11.86 11.19 -4.17
N ALA A 150 12.11 12.27 -4.89
CA ALA A 150 11.86 13.65 -4.41
C ALA A 150 10.37 13.89 -4.16
N LEU A 151 9.50 13.47 -5.08
CA LEU A 151 8.05 13.55 -4.95
C LEU A 151 7.55 12.85 -3.66
N LEU A 152 8.06 11.64 -3.38
CA LEU A 152 7.71 10.91 -2.15
C LEU A 152 8.19 11.60 -0.86
N LYS A 153 9.30 12.35 -0.92
CA LYS A 153 9.77 13.14 0.23
C LYS A 153 8.84 14.32 0.52
N VAL A 154 8.28 14.94 -0.52
CA VAL A 154 7.30 16.03 -0.36
C VAL A 154 6.02 15.52 0.27
N LYS A 155 5.49 14.36 -0.17
CA LYS A 155 4.26 13.76 0.39
C LYS A 155 4.39 13.30 1.86
N LYS A 156 5.61 13.05 2.35
CA LYS A 156 5.86 12.67 3.75
C LYS A 156 5.91 13.87 4.71
N ARG A 157 6.06 15.09 4.18
CA ARG A 157 5.98 16.34 4.94
C ARG A 157 4.54 16.81 4.98
#